data_AF-A0A966UA71-F1
#
_entry.id   AF-A0A966UA71-F1
#
_cell.length_a   1.000
_cell.length_b   1.000
_cell.length_c   1.000
_cell.angle_alpha   90.00
_cell.angle_beta   90.00
_cell.angle_gamma   90.00
#
_symmetry.space_group_name_H-M   'P 1'
#
loop_
_entity.id
_entity.type
_entity.pdbx_description
1 polymer ?
#
loop_
_entity_poly.entity_id
_entity_poly.type
_entity_poly.pdbx_seq_one_letter_code
_entity_poly.pdbx_strand_id
1 'polypeptide(L)'
;MDRCMGQAYRLREAFCFLPHARIDDVMVSVASPGGGVGAHLDAYDVFLIQGLGLRRWRWGYQREQSFQADRPLKLLNHFKPQYEAVLEPGDALYLPPNWAHEGTALSACSTWSVGFRAPSRHEFLAQFLLEASESVAGPNPRYQDRSLRATRKPGRIPAELRNQLRQWALDFRSDTKTFERALGRFLSEPAPNAWFQVPKSTLSFDRWLSLARKRGLALHPASRMVYDRHAVWFNGELAGKPQPLLCALADARRVDPQKMQTLSEKKMQALSEEHSTTTLSNAPISSDNTPSRDGVASECKKTVEFQPLFEGLFAWYRQGWIVISGAEDS
;
A
#
# COMPACT_ATOMS: atom_id res chain seq x y z
N MET A 1 1.85 -4.78 -15.36
CA MET A 1 2.65 -5.86 -16.03
C MET A 1 3.87 -6.25 -15.20
N ASP A 2 4.43 -5.32 -14.41
CA ASP A 2 5.39 -5.57 -13.32
C ASP A 2 5.08 -6.76 -12.41
N ARG A 3 3.80 -7.05 -12.19
CA ARG A 3 3.35 -8.16 -11.34
C ARG A 3 3.61 -9.56 -11.91
N CYS A 4 3.97 -9.66 -13.19
CA CYS A 4 4.21 -10.93 -13.88
C CYS A 4 5.62 -11.01 -14.53
N MET A 5 6.44 -9.96 -14.43
CA MET A 5 7.75 -9.89 -15.07
C MET A 5 8.81 -9.34 -14.10
N GLY A 6 9.78 -10.16 -13.71
CA GLY A 6 10.80 -9.80 -12.72
C GLY A 6 11.68 -8.59 -13.12
N GLN A 7 11.79 -8.26 -14.40
CA GLN A 7 12.51 -7.06 -14.86
C GLN A 7 11.76 -5.76 -14.54
N ALA A 8 10.43 -5.74 -14.71
CA ALA A 8 9.60 -4.58 -14.40
C ALA A 8 9.49 -4.36 -12.89
N TYR A 9 9.48 -5.45 -12.13
CA TYR A 9 9.65 -5.39 -10.68
C TYR A 9 10.98 -4.73 -10.27
N ARG A 10 12.11 -5.14 -10.85
CA ARG A 10 13.43 -4.54 -10.58
C ARG A 10 13.51 -3.06 -10.96
N LEU A 11 12.90 -2.66 -12.08
CA LEU A 11 12.84 -1.25 -12.46
C LEU A 11 12.07 -0.43 -11.41
N ARG A 12 10.93 -0.94 -10.94
CA ARG A 12 10.15 -0.30 -9.87
C ARG A 12 10.95 -0.11 -8.59
N GLU A 13 11.78 -1.09 -8.22
CA GLU A 13 12.64 -0.98 -7.03
C GLU A 13 13.69 0.15 -7.16
N ALA A 14 14.12 0.52 -8.36
CA ALA A 14 15.03 1.65 -8.56
C ALA A 14 14.40 3.01 -8.18
N PHE A 15 13.07 3.07 -8.04
CA PHE A 15 12.32 4.24 -7.60
C PHE A 15 12.01 4.26 -6.09
N CYS A 16 12.72 3.45 -5.29
CA CYS A 16 12.55 3.41 -3.83
C CYS A 16 12.99 4.69 -3.10
N PHE A 17 13.51 5.70 -3.81
CA PHE A 17 13.69 7.06 -3.30
C PHE A 17 12.37 7.85 -3.19
N LEU A 18 11.27 7.32 -3.76
CA LEU A 18 9.92 7.88 -3.66
C LEU A 18 9.06 7.04 -2.71
N PRO A 19 8.04 7.65 -2.06
CA PRO A 19 7.13 6.89 -1.21
C PRO A 19 6.40 5.80 -2.00
N HIS A 20 6.45 4.54 -1.52
CA HIS A 20 5.71 3.42 -2.14
C HIS A 20 4.20 3.66 -2.23
N ALA A 21 3.64 4.48 -1.32
CA ALA A 21 2.25 4.92 -1.37
C ALA A 21 1.88 5.70 -2.65
N ARG A 22 2.88 6.33 -3.29
CA ARG A 22 2.73 7.13 -4.51
C ARG A 22 3.15 6.40 -5.78
N ILE A 23 3.78 5.23 -5.70
CA ILE A 23 4.09 4.40 -6.88
C ILE A 23 2.92 3.44 -7.14
N ASP A 24 2.49 3.32 -8.40
CA ASP A 24 1.41 2.41 -8.77
C ASP A 24 1.94 1.10 -9.38
N ASP A 25 2.43 1.17 -10.62
CA ASP A 25 2.93 0.03 -11.36
C ASP A 25 3.98 0.42 -12.43
N VAL A 26 4.45 -0.58 -13.17
CA VAL A 26 5.20 -0.39 -14.41
C VAL A 26 4.40 -0.98 -15.56
N MET A 27 4.00 -0.11 -16.48
CA MET A 27 3.42 -0.47 -17.77
C MET A 27 4.52 -0.53 -18.82
N VAL A 28 4.50 -1.57 -19.66
CA VAL A 28 5.41 -1.66 -20.80
C VAL A 28 4.58 -1.56 -22.08
N SER A 29 4.94 -0.62 -22.94
CA SER A 29 4.38 -0.51 -24.30
C SER A 29 5.41 -0.95 -25.32
N VAL A 30 4.96 -1.64 -26.37
CA VAL A 30 5.78 -2.01 -27.54
C VAL A 30 5.10 -1.43 -28.77
N ALA A 31 5.88 -0.84 -29.68
CA ALA A 31 5.34 -0.22 -30.88
C ALA A 31 6.26 -0.43 -32.09
N SER A 32 5.64 -0.68 -33.24
CA SER A 32 6.27 -0.61 -34.56
C SER A 32 6.53 0.85 -34.97
N PRO A 33 7.40 1.12 -35.97
CA PRO A 33 7.62 2.48 -36.47
C PRO A 33 6.31 3.20 -36.82
N GLY A 34 6.21 4.47 -36.42
CA GLY A 34 4.98 5.28 -36.54
C GLY A 34 3.93 5.02 -35.46
N GLY A 35 4.09 3.97 -34.66
CA GLY A 35 3.15 3.62 -33.58
C GLY A 35 3.20 4.59 -32.40
N GLY A 36 2.03 4.88 -31.85
CA GLY A 36 1.82 5.77 -30.70
C GLY A 36 0.35 5.79 -30.31
N VAL A 37 0.05 6.41 -29.17
CA VAL A 37 -1.34 6.57 -28.68
C VAL A 37 -1.95 7.92 -29.07
N GLY A 38 -1.14 8.86 -29.57
CA GLY A 38 -1.53 10.25 -29.83
C GLY A 38 -1.28 11.17 -28.63
N ALA A 39 -1.51 12.47 -28.82
CA ALA A 39 -1.33 13.48 -27.78
C ALA A 39 -2.41 13.37 -26.70
N HIS A 40 -2.00 13.20 -25.45
CA HIS A 40 -2.90 13.03 -24.30
C HIS A 40 -2.33 13.65 -23.02
N LEU A 41 -3.13 13.59 -21.96
CA LEU A 41 -2.82 14.06 -20.61
C LEU A 41 -3.03 12.93 -19.61
N ASP A 42 -2.11 12.80 -18.66
CA ASP A 42 -2.28 11.96 -17.48
C ASP A 42 -2.52 12.81 -16.24
N ALA A 43 -3.34 12.31 -15.31
CA ALA A 43 -3.64 12.98 -14.05
C ALA A 43 -2.60 12.67 -12.94
N TYR A 44 -1.49 12.03 -13.31
CA TYR A 44 -0.48 11.52 -12.40
C TYR A 44 0.93 11.78 -12.94
N ASP A 45 1.90 11.74 -12.05
CA ASP A 45 3.32 11.76 -12.40
C ASP A 45 3.69 10.47 -13.16
N VAL A 46 4.62 10.57 -14.12
CA VAL A 46 5.14 9.40 -14.83
C VAL A 46 6.61 9.58 -15.21
N PHE A 47 7.39 8.51 -15.09
CA PHE A 47 8.68 8.38 -15.78
C PHE A 47 8.52 7.47 -16.98
N LEU A 48 8.87 7.97 -18.17
CA LEU A 48 8.92 7.24 -19.42
C LEU A 48 10.39 6.83 -19.67
N ILE A 49 10.71 5.57 -19.38
CA ILE A 49 12.05 5.02 -19.59
C ILE A 49 12.09 4.35 -20.95
N GLN A 50 13.00 4.80 -21.81
CA GLN A 50 13.16 4.22 -23.13
C GLN A 50 13.91 2.89 -23.01
N GLY A 51 13.26 1.82 -23.46
CA GLY A 51 13.86 0.49 -23.57
C GLY A 51 14.50 0.30 -24.94
N LEU A 52 14.18 -0.79 -25.63
CA LEU A 52 14.69 -1.04 -26.99
C LEU A 52 14.23 0.05 -27.97
N GLY A 53 15.07 0.32 -28.98
CA GLY A 53 14.74 1.19 -30.10
C GLY A 53 14.63 2.68 -29.75
N LEU A 54 14.11 3.45 -30.68
CA LEU A 54 14.04 4.92 -30.60
C LEU A 54 12.59 5.40 -30.58
N ARG A 55 12.31 6.37 -29.73
CA ARG A 55 11.00 7.04 -29.68
C ARG A 55 11.16 8.55 -29.62
N ARG A 56 10.47 9.24 -30.51
CA ARG A 56 10.35 10.71 -30.45
C ARG A 56 9.23 11.07 -29.48
N TRP A 57 9.57 11.84 -28.46
CA TRP A 57 8.63 12.43 -27.53
C TRP A 57 8.49 13.92 -27.78
N ARG A 58 7.24 14.38 -27.75
CA ARG A 58 6.86 15.79 -27.82
C ARG A 58 6.01 16.07 -26.60
N TRP A 59 6.29 17.14 -25.84
CA TRP A 59 5.53 17.45 -24.62
C TRP A 59 5.45 18.94 -24.32
N GLY A 60 4.54 19.33 -23.44
CA GLY A 60 4.43 20.70 -22.95
C GLY A 60 3.08 21.02 -22.31
N TYR A 61 3.05 22.10 -21.54
CA TYR A 61 1.82 22.59 -20.92
C TYR A 61 0.82 23.14 -21.96
N GLN A 62 -0.46 22.76 -21.84
CA GLN A 62 -1.54 23.24 -22.71
C GLN A 62 -2.53 24.11 -21.93
N ARG A 63 -2.79 25.31 -22.43
CA ARG A 63 -3.82 26.22 -21.88
C ARG A 63 -5.23 25.75 -22.24
N GLU A 64 -5.42 25.34 -23.49
CA GLU A 64 -6.68 24.79 -23.96
C GLU A 64 -6.61 23.27 -23.91
N GLN A 65 -7.58 22.66 -23.21
CA GLN A 65 -7.69 21.22 -23.05
C GLN A 65 -9.04 20.79 -23.61
N SER A 66 -9.15 20.80 -24.93
CA SER A 66 -10.29 20.23 -25.66
C SER A 66 -9.93 18.83 -26.13
N PHE A 67 -10.86 17.88 -25.93
CA PHE A 67 -10.62 16.47 -26.17
C PHE A 67 -11.46 15.95 -27.33
N GLN A 68 -10.97 14.92 -28.00
CA GLN A 68 -11.73 14.19 -29.01
C GLN A 68 -12.91 13.50 -28.35
N ALA A 69 -14.10 13.70 -28.91
CA ALA A 69 -15.31 13.00 -28.46
C ALA A 69 -15.22 11.50 -28.78
N ASP A 70 -15.92 10.68 -27.99
CA ASP A 70 -16.13 9.24 -28.25
C ASP A 70 -14.86 8.39 -28.37
N ARG A 71 -13.78 8.80 -27.70
CA ARG A 71 -12.55 8.02 -27.56
C ARG A 71 -12.41 7.50 -26.12
N PRO A 72 -11.96 6.24 -25.93
CA PRO A 72 -11.68 5.71 -24.59
C PRO A 72 -10.48 6.40 -23.93
N LEU A 73 -9.57 6.97 -24.73
CA LEU A 73 -8.42 7.76 -24.26
C LEU A 73 -8.70 9.26 -24.44
N LYS A 74 -8.31 10.08 -23.46
CA LYS A 74 -8.43 11.55 -23.50
C LYS A 74 -7.40 12.17 -24.44
N LEU A 75 -7.65 12.04 -25.74
CA LEU A 75 -6.82 12.62 -26.79
C LEU A 75 -7.14 14.10 -26.99
N LEU A 76 -6.11 14.93 -27.08
CA LEU A 76 -6.26 16.36 -27.34
C LEU A 76 -6.65 16.60 -28.81
N ASN A 77 -7.56 17.57 -29.03
CA ASN A 77 -7.88 18.05 -30.38
C ASN A 77 -6.73 18.87 -30.97
N HIS A 78 -6.10 19.69 -30.12
CA HIS A 78 -5.01 20.58 -30.49
C HIS A 78 -3.86 20.39 -29.52
N PHE A 79 -2.71 19.99 -30.06
CA PHE A 79 -1.48 19.80 -29.30
C PHE A 79 -0.38 20.68 -29.87
N LYS A 80 0.12 21.61 -29.05
CA LYS A 80 1.29 22.43 -29.38
C LYS A 80 2.42 22.07 -28.42
N PRO A 81 3.42 21.27 -28.85
CA PRO A 81 4.52 20.93 -27.98
C PRO A 81 5.38 22.16 -27.67
N GLN A 82 5.97 22.14 -26.48
CA GLN A 82 6.98 23.11 -26.05
C GLN A 82 8.38 22.52 -26.19
N TYR A 83 8.49 21.20 -26.05
CA TYR A 83 9.72 20.46 -26.09
C TYR A 83 9.58 19.23 -26.98
N GLU A 84 10.70 18.80 -27.55
CA GLU A 84 10.81 17.61 -28.38
C GLU A 84 12.18 16.98 -28.18
N ALA A 85 12.23 15.65 -28.07
CA ALA A 85 13.46 14.88 -28.01
C ALA A 85 13.25 13.48 -28.58
N VAL A 86 14.32 12.90 -29.12
CA VAL A 86 14.37 11.46 -29.41
C VAL A 86 15.07 10.81 -28.23
N LEU A 87 14.40 9.85 -27.61
CA LEU A 87 14.99 9.06 -26.52
C LEU A 87 15.60 7.77 -27.10
N GLU A 88 16.79 7.45 -26.59
CA GLU A 88 17.55 6.24 -26.84
C GLU A 88 17.46 5.28 -25.64
N PRO A 89 17.82 3.99 -25.81
CA PRO A 89 17.78 3.03 -24.70
C PRO A 89 18.53 3.51 -23.45
N GLY A 90 17.82 3.61 -22.32
CA GLY A 90 18.36 4.09 -21.05
C GLY A 90 17.97 5.54 -20.71
N ASP A 91 17.52 6.32 -21.69
CA ASP A 91 17.03 7.67 -21.44
C ASP A 91 15.70 7.66 -20.65
N ALA A 92 15.49 8.71 -19.88
CA ALA A 92 14.31 8.88 -19.05
C ALA A 92 13.67 10.27 -19.27
N LEU A 93 12.37 10.29 -19.51
CA LEU A 93 11.56 11.50 -19.54
C LEU A 93 10.59 11.50 -18.35
N TYR A 94 10.70 12.51 -17.49
CA TYR A 94 9.72 12.75 -16.42
C TYR A 94 8.66 13.74 -16.89
N LEU A 95 7.39 13.41 -16.62
CA LEU A 95 6.25 14.30 -16.85
C LEU A 95 5.42 14.43 -15.57
N PRO A 96 5.21 15.65 -15.07
CA PRO A 96 4.30 15.88 -13.96
C PRO A 96 2.83 15.81 -14.43
N PRO A 97 1.85 15.75 -13.49
CA PRO A 97 0.45 15.66 -13.83
C PRO A 97 -0.01 16.77 -14.78
N ASN A 98 -0.88 16.41 -15.72
CA ASN A 98 -1.51 17.27 -16.71
C ASN A 98 -0.52 17.97 -17.67
N TRP A 99 0.65 17.37 -17.90
CA TRP A 99 1.51 17.75 -19.00
C TRP A 99 1.19 16.93 -20.25
N ALA A 100 0.84 17.65 -21.33
CA ALA A 100 0.48 16.98 -22.57
C ALA A 100 1.71 16.37 -23.21
N HIS A 101 1.57 15.16 -23.71
CA HIS A 101 2.67 14.45 -24.34
C HIS A 101 2.20 13.49 -25.44
N GLU A 102 3.09 13.28 -26.40
CA GLU A 102 2.90 12.42 -27.57
C GLU A 102 4.21 11.69 -27.86
N GLY A 103 4.16 10.36 -27.88
CA GLY A 103 5.30 9.51 -28.19
C GLY A 103 5.07 8.75 -29.50
N THR A 104 5.91 9.00 -30.50
CA THR A 104 5.89 8.29 -31.79
C THR A 104 7.15 7.43 -31.94
N ALA A 105 6.96 6.12 -32.13
CA ALA A 105 8.05 5.19 -32.37
C ALA A 105 8.76 5.51 -33.69
N LEU A 106 10.10 5.66 -33.66
CA LEU A 106 10.92 5.84 -34.87
C LEU A 106 11.47 4.51 -35.40
N SER A 107 11.62 3.53 -34.50
CA SER A 107 11.93 2.14 -34.81
C SER A 107 10.94 1.22 -34.10
N ALA A 108 11.03 -0.10 -34.31
CA ALA A 108 10.48 -1.04 -33.34
C ALA A 108 11.08 -0.72 -31.96
N CYS A 109 10.23 -0.42 -30.97
CA CYS A 109 10.69 0.09 -29.69
C CYS A 109 9.83 -0.36 -28.52
N SER A 110 10.35 -0.21 -27.31
CA SER A 110 9.62 -0.40 -26.05
C SER A 110 9.78 0.81 -25.13
N THR A 111 8.74 1.19 -24.41
CA THR A 111 8.80 2.21 -23.35
C THR A 111 8.25 1.63 -22.05
N TRP A 112 8.97 1.84 -20.97
CA TRP A 112 8.65 1.38 -19.61
C TRP A 112 8.18 2.59 -18.81
N SER A 113 6.88 2.67 -18.58
CA SER A 113 6.23 3.77 -17.87
C SER A 113 6.13 3.42 -16.39
N VAL A 114 6.88 4.11 -15.54
CA VAL A 114 6.75 4.03 -14.09
C VAL A 114 5.69 5.04 -13.66
N GLY A 115 4.48 4.54 -13.46
CA GLY A 115 3.31 5.35 -13.14
C GLY A 115 3.18 5.62 -11.65
N PHE A 116 2.73 6.83 -11.31
CA PHE A 116 2.40 7.18 -9.95
C PHE A 116 0.91 7.02 -9.69
N ARG A 117 0.60 6.73 -8.43
CA ARG A 117 -0.74 6.84 -7.89
C ARG A 117 -1.03 8.29 -7.53
N ALA A 118 -2.15 8.80 -8.04
CA ALA A 118 -2.70 10.10 -7.70
C ALA A 118 -4.19 9.94 -7.34
N PRO A 119 -4.51 9.57 -6.09
CA PRO A 119 -5.89 9.39 -5.66
C PRO A 119 -6.73 10.65 -5.85
N SER A 120 -7.91 10.51 -6.43
CA SER A 120 -8.90 11.57 -6.45
C SER A 120 -9.57 11.71 -5.08
N ARG A 121 -10.07 12.93 -4.81
CA ARG A 121 -10.92 13.17 -3.63
C ARG A 121 -12.12 12.23 -3.57
N HIS A 122 -12.70 11.91 -4.72
CA HIS A 122 -13.88 11.04 -4.79
C HIS A 122 -13.55 9.61 -4.36
N GLU A 123 -12.47 9.02 -4.90
CA GLU A 123 -12.04 7.66 -4.55
C GLU A 123 -11.77 7.52 -3.05
N PHE A 124 -11.01 8.46 -2.48
CA PHE A 124 -10.71 8.42 -1.05
C PHE A 124 -11.97 8.61 -0.19
N LEU A 125 -12.85 9.57 -0.54
CA LEU A 125 -14.08 9.80 0.21
C LEU A 125 -15.03 8.59 0.14
N ALA A 126 -15.11 7.89 -0.99
CA ALA A 126 -15.92 6.69 -1.11
C ALA A 126 -15.45 5.61 -0.12
N GLN A 127 -14.14 5.34 -0.07
CA GLN A 127 -13.56 4.39 0.88
C GLN A 127 -13.75 4.84 2.33
N PHE A 128 -13.48 6.11 2.63
CA PHE A 128 -13.60 6.65 3.98
C PHE A 128 -15.03 6.61 4.50
N LEU A 129 -16.02 6.99 3.68
CA LEU A 129 -17.43 6.96 4.08
C LEU A 129 -17.93 5.53 4.28
N LEU A 130 -17.45 4.57 3.48
CA LEU A 130 -17.73 3.15 3.69
C LEU A 130 -17.19 2.71 5.06
N GLU A 131 -15.91 2.93 5.31
CA GLU A 131 -15.25 2.57 6.58
C GLU A 131 -15.93 3.22 7.81
N ALA A 132 -16.34 4.47 7.65
CA ALA A 132 -16.97 5.24 8.72
C ALA A 132 -18.45 4.87 8.93
N SER A 133 -19.10 4.29 7.92
CA SER A 133 -20.46 3.74 8.07
C SER A 133 -20.50 2.44 8.86
N GLU A 134 -19.43 1.63 8.81
CA GLU A 134 -19.32 0.38 9.56
C GLU A 134 -19.04 0.59 11.05
N SER A 135 -18.50 1.76 11.41
CA SER A 135 -18.11 2.13 12.77
C SER A 135 -18.53 3.57 13.05
N VAL A 136 -19.85 3.81 13.11
CA VAL A 136 -20.39 5.13 13.41
C VAL A 136 -19.89 5.59 14.78
N ALA A 137 -18.91 6.49 14.77
CA ALA A 137 -18.44 7.14 15.97
C ALA A 137 -19.53 8.10 16.45
N GLY A 138 -20.05 7.87 17.66
CA GLY A 138 -21.04 8.73 18.30
C GLY A 138 -22.50 8.25 18.18
N PRO A 139 -23.48 9.12 18.49
CA PRO A 139 -24.88 8.77 18.52
C PRO A 139 -25.40 8.35 17.14
N ASN A 140 -26.19 7.28 17.09
CA ASN A 140 -26.90 6.82 15.88
C ASN A 140 -28.42 7.05 16.05
N PRO A 141 -28.90 8.31 15.98
CA PRO A 141 -30.30 8.62 16.19
C PRO A 141 -31.16 8.11 15.03
N ARG A 142 -32.37 7.65 15.35
CA ARG A 142 -33.40 7.40 14.33
C ARG A 142 -34.19 8.67 14.08
N TYR A 143 -34.64 8.86 12.84
CA TYR A 143 -35.53 9.97 12.51
C TYR A 143 -36.85 9.79 13.27
N GLN A 144 -37.36 10.88 13.81
CA GLN A 144 -38.62 10.90 14.53
C GLN A 144 -39.46 12.06 14.00
N ASP A 145 -40.74 11.78 13.77
CA ASP A 145 -41.68 12.66 13.09
C ASP A 145 -43.00 12.75 13.85
N ARG A 146 -42.93 12.83 15.18
CA ARG A 146 -44.10 12.89 16.08
C ARG A 146 -45.08 14.02 15.74
N SER A 147 -44.64 15.07 15.06
CA SER A 147 -45.45 16.21 14.61
C SER A 147 -45.99 16.08 13.17
N LEU A 148 -45.69 14.99 12.46
CA LEU A 148 -46.12 14.80 11.07
C LEU A 148 -47.64 14.63 10.98
N ARG A 149 -48.26 15.38 10.06
CA ARG A 149 -49.70 15.36 9.81
C ARG A 149 -50.03 14.44 8.62
N ALA A 150 -51.24 13.89 8.64
CA ALA A 150 -51.77 13.15 7.49
C ALA A 150 -51.75 14.01 6.21
N THR A 151 -51.39 13.39 5.07
CA THR A 151 -51.22 14.09 3.79
C THR A 151 -52.10 13.46 2.70
N ARG A 152 -52.52 14.28 1.74
CA ARG A 152 -53.16 13.83 0.50
C ARG A 152 -52.15 13.60 -0.64
N LYS A 153 -50.85 13.85 -0.39
CA LYS A 153 -49.75 13.72 -1.35
C LYS A 153 -48.67 12.78 -0.80
N PRO A 154 -48.95 11.46 -0.67
CA PRO A 154 -48.04 10.51 0.00
C PRO A 154 -46.69 10.33 -0.70
N GLY A 155 -46.57 10.61 -2.01
CA GLY A 155 -45.30 10.58 -2.74
C GLY A 155 -44.37 11.77 -2.48
N ARG A 156 -44.79 12.79 -1.72
CA ARG A 156 -43.96 13.98 -1.44
C ARG A 156 -43.09 13.72 -0.21
N ILE A 157 -41.76 13.83 -0.38
CA ILE A 157 -40.80 13.80 0.74
C ILE A 157 -41.11 14.97 1.71
N PRO A 158 -41.37 14.70 3.00
CA PRO A 158 -41.57 15.75 4.00
C PRO A 158 -40.36 16.67 4.12
N ALA A 159 -40.60 17.97 4.31
CA ALA A 159 -39.52 18.96 4.38
C ALA A 159 -38.63 18.74 5.60
N GLU A 160 -39.24 18.36 6.72
CA GLU A 160 -38.59 18.06 7.99
C GLU A 160 -37.65 16.84 7.85
N LEU A 161 -38.13 15.76 7.20
CA LEU A 161 -37.30 14.60 6.88
C LEU A 161 -36.10 15.00 6.03
N ARG A 162 -36.32 15.74 4.93
CA ARG A 162 -35.25 16.22 4.05
C ARG A 162 -34.21 17.02 4.81
N ASN A 163 -34.65 17.98 5.62
CA ASN A 163 -33.76 18.87 6.36
C ASN A 163 -32.95 18.10 7.41
N GLN A 164 -33.58 17.17 8.13
CA GLN A 164 -32.89 16.34 9.12
C GLN A 164 -31.81 15.46 8.48
N LEU A 165 -32.15 14.75 7.38
CA LEU A 165 -31.19 13.89 6.67
C LEU A 165 -30.05 14.71 6.04
N ARG A 166 -30.35 15.90 5.49
CA ARG A 166 -29.33 16.83 4.99
C ARG A 166 -28.38 17.26 6.10
N GLN A 167 -28.92 17.62 7.27
CA GLN A 167 -28.11 18.04 8.41
C GLN A 167 -27.18 16.91 8.86
N TRP A 168 -27.70 15.68 9.02
CA TRP A 168 -26.87 14.52 9.36
C TRP A 168 -25.73 14.28 8.34
N ALA A 169 -26.01 14.42 7.05
CA ALA A 169 -24.98 14.26 6.02
C ALA A 169 -23.89 15.35 6.08
N LEU A 170 -24.25 16.60 6.35
CA LEU A 170 -23.31 17.72 6.40
C LEU A 170 -22.52 17.78 7.72
N ASP A 171 -23.14 17.37 8.81
CA ASP A 171 -22.54 17.34 10.15
C ASP A 171 -21.76 16.05 10.44
N PHE A 172 -21.82 15.07 9.53
CA PHE A 172 -21.11 13.82 9.72
C PHE A 172 -19.61 14.07 9.96
N ARG A 173 -19.13 13.66 11.12
CA ARG A 173 -17.70 13.66 11.48
C ARG A 173 -17.36 12.28 12.01
N SER A 174 -16.39 11.64 11.39
CA SER A 174 -15.78 10.42 11.93
C SER A 174 -14.65 10.77 12.88
N ASP A 175 -14.15 9.77 13.60
CA ASP A 175 -12.99 9.91 14.48
C ASP A 175 -11.67 9.69 13.72
N THR A 176 -10.55 10.12 14.34
CA THR A 176 -9.21 9.95 13.77
C THR A 176 -8.87 8.48 13.53
N LYS A 177 -9.32 7.57 14.40
CA LYS A 177 -8.98 6.14 14.30
C LYS A 177 -9.57 5.53 13.03
N THR A 178 -10.79 5.90 12.69
CA THR A 178 -11.50 5.47 11.49
C THR A 178 -10.84 6.07 10.24
N PHE A 179 -10.45 7.34 10.30
CA PHE A 179 -9.67 7.97 9.23
C PHE A 179 -8.36 7.23 8.96
N GLU A 180 -7.55 6.96 9.99
CA GLU A 180 -6.26 6.26 9.83
C GLU A 180 -6.45 4.84 9.27
N ARG A 181 -7.52 4.15 9.69
CA ARG A 181 -7.87 2.83 9.15
C ARG A 181 -8.28 2.89 7.67
N ALA A 182 -9.12 3.85 7.31
CA ALA A 182 -9.51 4.08 5.92
C ALA A 182 -8.28 4.42 5.06
N LEU A 183 -7.38 5.28 5.55
CA LEU A 183 -6.16 5.67 4.86
C LEU A 183 -5.22 4.48 4.64
N GLY A 184 -4.92 3.74 5.71
CA GLY A 184 -4.04 2.59 5.66
C GLY A 184 -4.54 1.49 4.73
N ARG A 185 -5.84 1.18 4.80
CA ARG A 185 -6.51 0.27 3.86
C ARG A 185 -6.40 0.79 2.43
N PHE A 186 -6.83 2.02 2.18
CA PHE A 186 -6.82 2.64 0.85
C PHE A 186 -5.43 2.64 0.16
N LEU A 187 -4.36 2.87 0.92
CA LEU A 187 -3.01 2.93 0.38
C LEU A 187 -2.35 1.56 0.20
N SER A 188 -2.76 0.56 1.00
CA SER A 188 -2.18 -0.79 1.00
C SER A 188 -3.03 -1.82 0.25
N GLU A 189 -4.28 -1.51 -0.12
CA GLU A 189 -5.13 -2.42 -0.90
C GLU A 189 -4.46 -2.73 -2.26
N PRO A 190 -4.25 -4.02 -2.61
CA PRO A 190 -3.80 -4.40 -3.95
C PRO A 190 -4.83 -3.99 -4.99
N ALA A 191 -4.45 -3.95 -6.28
CA ALA A 191 -5.47 -3.71 -7.31
C ALA A 191 -6.49 -4.87 -7.32
N PRO A 192 -7.78 -4.62 -7.68
CA PRO A 192 -8.83 -5.65 -7.61
C PRO A 192 -8.55 -6.91 -8.44
N ASN A 193 -7.72 -6.81 -9.48
CA ASN A 193 -7.30 -7.92 -10.33
C ASN A 193 -5.96 -8.55 -9.90
N ALA A 194 -5.44 -8.20 -8.72
CA ALA A 194 -4.24 -8.83 -8.17
C ALA A 194 -4.51 -10.30 -7.90
N TRP A 195 -3.64 -11.16 -8.42
CA TRP A 195 -3.69 -12.59 -8.19
C TRP A 195 -2.50 -13.01 -7.33
N PHE A 196 -2.77 -13.80 -6.28
CA PHE A 196 -1.75 -14.35 -5.41
C PHE A 196 -1.69 -15.86 -5.62
N GLN A 197 -0.51 -16.37 -5.94
CA GLN A 197 -0.30 -17.81 -6.01
C GLN A 197 0.07 -18.33 -4.62
N VAL A 198 -0.83 -19.15 -4.05
CA VAL A 198 -0.56 -19.86 -2.80
C VAL A 198 0.59 -20.86 -3.02
N PRO A 199 1.55 -20.98 -2.09
CA PRO A 199 2.64 -21.95 -2.22
C PRO A 199 2.13 -23.38 -2.42
N LYS A 200 2.62 -24.06 -3.46
CA LYS A 200 2.20 -25.43 -3.82
C LYS A 200 2.49 -26.45 -2.72
N SER A 201 3.57 -26.27 -1.97
CA SER A 201 3.92 -27.14 -0.83
C SER A 201 3.60 -26.44 0.49
N THR A 202 2.76 -27.07 1.31
CA THR A 202 2.51 -26.67 2.69
C THR A 202 3.74 -27.02 3.55
N LEU A 203 4.70 -26.09 3.61
CA LEU A 203 5.79 -26.18 4.58
C LEU A 203 5.21 -26.16 5.99
N SER A 204 5.82 -26.91 6.92
CA SER A 204 5.58 -26.66 8.35
C SER A 204 6.17 -25.30 8.74
N PHE A 205 5.67 -24.73 9.84
CA PHE A 205 6.17 -23.45 10.36
C PHE A 205 7.70 -23.47 10.55
N ASP A 206 8.25 -24.51 11.19
CA ASP A 206 9.68 -24.62 11.46
C ASP A 206 10.52 -24.70 10.17
N ARG A 207 10.02 -25.45 9.18
CA ARG A 207 10.70 -25.58 7.89
C ARG A 207 10.67 -24.25 7.12
N TRP A 208 9.53 -23.56 7.14
CA TRP A 208 9.41 -22.23 6.56
C TRP A 208 10.35 -21.24 7.25
N LEU A 209 10.37 -21.19 8.58
CA LEU A 209 11.21 -20.27 9.35
C LEU A 209 12.70 -20.51 9.09
N SER A 210 13.11 -21.78 9.02
CA SER A 210 14.48 -22.16 8.66
C SER A 210 14.87 -21.65 7.27
N LEU A 211 13.98 -21.79 6.28
CA LEU A 211 14.23 -21.29 4.92
C LEU A 211 14.21 -19.76 4.85
N ALA A 212 13.26 -19.11 5.51
CA ALA A 212 13.17 -17.65 5.59
C ALA A 212 14.44 -17.03 6.19
N ARG A 213 15.01 -17.64 7.25
CA ARG A 213 16.28 -17.19 7.84
C ARG A 213 17.50 -17.43 6.95
N LYS A 214 17.46 -18.45 6.10
CA LYS A 214 18.57 -18.81 5.20
C LYS A 214 18.56 -18.05 3.89
N ARG A 215 17.36 -17.73 3.36
CA ARG A 215 17.17 -17.14 2.03
C ARG A 215 16.63 -15.73 2.06
N GLY A 216 16.00 -15.32 3.15
CA GLY A 216 15.28 -14.06 3.24
C GLY A 216 13.81 -14.19 2.82
N LEU A 217 13.12 -13.06 2.88
CA LEU A 217 11.71 -12.92 2.50
C LEU A 217 11.56 -11.77 1.50
N ALA A 218 10.61 -11.89 0.58
CA ALA A 218 10.20 -10.80 -0.30
C ALA A 218 8.68 -10.66 -0.32
N LEU A 219 8.20 -9.43 -0.51
CA LEU A 219 6.79 -9.19 -0.79
C LEU A 219 6.46 -9.67 -2.20
N HIS A 220 5.31 -10.31 -2.39
CA HIS A 220 4.82 -10.59 -3.73
C HIS A 220 4.71 -9.28 -4.53
N PRO A 221 5.04 -9.24 -5.84
CA PRO A 221 5.03 -8.01 -6.64
C PRO A 221 3.69 -7.24 -6.59
N ALA A 222 2.57 -7.96 -6.49
CA ALA A 222 1.23 -7.39 -6.37
C ALA A 222 0.89 -6.85 -4.98
N SER A 223 1.64 -7.22 -3.94
CA SER A 223 1.37 -6.78 -2.57
C SER A 223 1.86 -5.36 -2.31
N ARG A 224 1.15 -4.64 -1.45
CA ARG A 224 1.49 -3.28 -1.02
C ARG A 224 1.56 -3.25 0.50
N MET A 225 2.70 -2.80 1.01
CA MET A 225 2.93 -2.58 2.44
C MET A 225 3.32 -1.11 2.63
N VAL A 226 2.65 -0.43 3.56
CA VAL A 226 2.95 0.96 3.94
C VAL A 226 2.91 1.04 5.45
N TYR A 227 3.61 2.01 6.02
CA TYR A 227 3.57 2.25 7.46
C TYR A 227 3.71 3.74 7.77
N ASP A 228 3.26 4.11 8.95
CA ASP A 228 3.52 5.41 9.55
C ASP A 228 4.17 5.19 10.94
N ARG A 229 4.19 6.23 11.79
CA ARG A 229 4.75 6.12 13.15
C ARG A 229 3.95 5.18 14.08
N HIS A 230 2.71 4.82 13.73
CA HIS A 230 1.75 4.16 14.61
C HIS A 230 1.38 2.75 14.15
N ALA A 231 1.32 2.50 12.84
CA ALA A 231 0.81 1.28 12.26
C ALA A 231 1.53 0.86 10.97
N VAL A 232 1.56 -0.44 10.73
CA VAL A 232 1.90 -1.07 9.44
C VAL A 232 0.61 -1.59 8.83
N TRP A 233 0.41 -1.30 7.55
CA TRP A 233 -0.71 -1.77 6.74
C TRP A 233 -0.19 -2.63 5.61
N PHE A 234 -0.80 -3.80 5.41
CA PHE A 234 -0.40 -4.75 4.40
C PHE A 234 -1.62 -5.33 3.71
N ASN A 235 -1.71 -5.12 2.39
CA ASN A 235 -2.80 -5.61 1.54
C ASN A 235 -4.21 -5.28 2.08
N GLY A 236 -4.43 -4.07 2.60
CA GLY A 236 -5.73 -3.64 3.14
C GLY A 236 -5.96 -3.92 4.62
N GLU A 237 -5.05 -4.68 5.27
CA GLU A 237 -5.16 -5.10 6.66
C GLU A 237 -4.18 -4.37 7.59
N LEU A 238 -4.58 -4.19 8.85
CA LEU A 238 -3.69 -3.71 9.90
C LEU A 238 -2.76 -4.86 10.32
N ALA A 239 -1.49 -4.75 9.95
CA ALA A 239 -0.46 -5.74 10.24
C ALA A 239 0.13 -5.61 11.67
N GLY A 240 -0.08 -4.47 12.33
CA GLY A 240 0.38 -4.22 13.71
C GLY A 240 1.16 -2.91 13.83
N LYS A 241 1.95 -2.77 14.90
CA LYS A 241 2.83 -1.61 15.12
C LYS A 241 4.10 -1.70 14.24
N PRO A 242 4.70 -0.56 13.88
CA PRO A 242 6.00 -0.52 13.19
C PRO A 242 7.06 -1.27 13.98
N GLN A 243 7.62 -2.30 13.36
CA GLN A 243 8.73 -3.08 13.89
C GLN A 243 9.86 -3.05 12.85
N PRO A 244 11.15 -3.05 13.27
CA PRO A 244 12.27 -2.95 12.33
C PRO A 244 12.21 -3.91 11.15
N LEU A 245 11.78 -5.16 11.38
CA LEU A 245 11.61 -6.15 10.31
C LEU A 245 10.50 -5.79 9.32
N LEU A 246 9.35 -5.33 9.82
CA LEU A 246 8.21 -4.95 8.98
C LEU A 246 8.51 -3.66 8.19
N CYS A 247 9.16 -2.68 8.82
CA CYS A 247 9.60 -1.45 8.14
C CYS A 247 10.64 -1.78 7.05
N ALA A 248 11.64 -2.60 7.36
CA ALA A 248 12.62 -3.04 6.37
C ALA A 248 11.97 -3.78 5.20
N LEU A 249 10.98 -4.64 5.48
CA LEU A 249 10.22 -5.34 4.45
C LEU A 249 9.33 -4.39 3.64
N ALA A 250 8.74 -3.36 4.25
CA ALA A 250 7.95 -2.35 3.55
C ALA A 250 8.81 -1.47 2.63
N ASP A 251 9.96 -1.00 3.13
CA ASP A 251 10.86 -0.09 2.42
C ASP A 251 11.57 -0.76 1.26
N ALA A 252 12.22 -1.89 1.54
CA ALA A 252 13.04 -2.59 0.55
C ALA A 252 12.25 -3.63 -0.24
N ARG A 253 11.00 -3.91 0.15
CA ARG A 253 10.17 -5.02 -0.38
C ARG A 253 10.78 -6.42 -0.24
N ARG A 254 11.95 -6.51 0.41
CA ARG A 254 12.68 -7.72 0.71
C ARG A 254 13.52 -7.55 1.97
N VAL A 255 13.77 -8.65 2.65
CA VAL A 255 14.70 -8.73 3.78
C VAL A 255 15.67 -9.86 3.47
N ASP A 256 16.96 -9.53 3.38
CA ASP A 256 18.03 -10.50 3.15
C ASP A 256 18.25 -11.40 4.40
N PRO A 257 18.91 -12.57 4.24
CA PRO A 257 19.17 -13.49 5.35
C PRO A 257 19.87 -12.85 6.56
N GLN A 258 20.81 -11.94 6.30
CA GLN A 258 21.62 -11.30 7.33
C GLN A 258 20.75 -10.41 8.21
N LYS A 259 19.96 -9.53 7.59
CA LYS A 259 18.96 -8.70 8.28
C LYS A 259 17.89 -9.54 8.96
N MET A 260 17.46 -10.64 8.34
CA MET A 260 16.47 -11.53 8.95
C MET A 260 17.01 -12.14 10.25
N GLN A 261 18.28 -12.52 10.31
CA GLN A 261 18.92 -13.00 11.53
C GLN A 261 19.08 -11.87 12.57
N THR A 262 19.71 -10.75 12.18
CA THR A 262 19.99 -9.64 13.11
C THR A 262 18.72 -9.00 13.69
N LEU A 263 17.67 -8.82 12.89
CA LEU A 263 16.41 -8.21 13.35
C LEU A 263 15.57 -9.18 14.19
N SER A 264 15.78 -10.48 14.01
CA SER A 264 15.23 -11.48 14.92
C SER A 264 15.95 -11.48 16.29
N GLU A 265 17.26 -11.24 16.30
CA GLU A 265 18.08 -11.28 17.53
C GLU A 265 18.06 -9.96 18.32
N LYS A 266 18.05 -8.79 17.67
CA LYS A 266 18.02 -7.48 18.38
C LYS A 266 16.78 -7.28 19.26
N LYS A 267 15.65 -7.92 18.92
CA LYS A 267 14.45 -7.90 19.77
C LYS A 267 14.61 -8.81 21.01
N MET A 268 15.42 -9.87 20.93
CA MET A 268 15.77 -10.70 22.09
C MET A 268 16.58 -9.91 23.13
N GLN A 269 17.50 -9.05 22.67
CA GLN A 269 18.25 -8.15 23.55
C GLN A 269 17.36 -7.04 24.13
N ALA A 270 16.57 -6.33 23.32
CA ALA A 270 15.70 -5.26 23.80
C ALA A 270 14.63 -5.75 24.81
N LEU A 271 14.04 -6.93 24.58
CA LEU A 271 13.12 -7.56 25.53
C LEU A 271 13.85 -8.05 26.80
N SER A 272 15.12 -8.44 26.71
CA SER A 272 15.92 -8.80 27.88
C SER A 272 16.32 -7.58 28.73
N GLU A 273 16.59 -6.44 28.08
CA GLU A 273 16.96 -5.19 28.75
C GLU A 273 15.76 -4.53 29.44
N GLU A 274 14.58 -4.49 28.81
CA GLU A 274 13.34 -4.00 29.44
C GLU A 274 12.96 -4.80 30.69
N HIS A 275 13.24 -6.11 30.73
CA HIS A 275 13.01 -6.95 31.91
C HIS A 275 14.11 -6.80 32.98
N SER A 276 15.30 -6.31 32.63
CA SER A 276 16.38 -6.03 33.57
C SER A 276 16.29 -4.64 34.19
N THR A 277 15.67 -3.66 33.53
CA THR A 277 15.48 -2.31 34.08
C THR A 277 14.33 -2.17 35.09
N THR A 278 13.48 -3.20 35.27
CA THR A 278 12.35 -3.18 36.22
C THR A 278 12.68 -3.79 37.59
N THR A 279 13.97 -3.97 37.93
CA THR A 279 14.39 -4.50 39.24
C THR A 279 15.44 -3.65 39.94
N LEU A 280 15.21 -2.34 40.10
CA LEU A 280 15.92 -1.56 41.12
C LEU A 280 15.04 -0.45 41.71
N SER A 281 14.26 -0.80 42.74
CA SER A 281 14.07 0.01 43.94
C SER A 281 13.17 -0.75 44.91
N ASN A 282 13.77 -1.35 45.93
CA ASN A 282 13.13 -1.48 47.25
C ASN A 282 14.24 -1.63 48.28
N ALA A 283 14.54 -0.52 48.97
CA ALA A 283 15.25 -0.54 50.24
C ALA A 283 14.30 -1.07 51.35
N PRO A 284 14.83 -1.66 52.43
CA PRO A 284 14.10 -2.63 53.25
C PRO A 284 13.35 -1.98 54.42
N ILE A 285 12.24 -2.62 54.82
CA ILE A 285 11.69 -2.52 56.17
C ILE A 285 11.61 -3.94 56.73
N SER A 286 12.32 -4.18 57.83
CA SER A 286 12.26 -5.38 58.69
C SER A 286 10.84 -5.57 59.26
N SER A 287 10.31 -6.76 59.53
CA SER A 287 10.87 -7.83 60.37
C SER A 287 10.05 -9.14 60.27
N ASP A 288 10.74 -10.26 60.53
CA ASP A 288 10.28 -11.56 61.10
C ASP A 288 9.20 -12.41 60.39
N ASN A 289 9.62 -13.52 59.75
CA ASN A 289 9.69 -14.88 60.33
C ASN A 289 9.91 -15.97 59.25
N THR A 290 10.86 -16.86 59.48
CA THR A 290 11.22 -18.09 58.71
C THR A 290 10.31 -19.31 59.02
N PRO A 291 10.45 -20.50 58.38
CA PRO A 291 10.72 -20.84 56.97
C PRO A 291 9.83 -22.02 56.43
N SER A 292 9.72 -22.22 55.11
CA SER A 292 9.65 -23.58 54.54
C SER A 292 9.99 -23.62 53.04
N ARG A 293 10.64 -24.72 52.65
CA ARG A 293 11.10 -25.09 51.31
C ARG A 293 9.91 -25.48 50.43
N ASP A 294 9.95 -25.13 49.14
CA ASP A 294 9.92 -26.09 48.04
C ASP A 294 10.22 -25.39 46.72
N GLY A 295 11.24 -25.90 46.02
CA GLY A 295 11.60 -25.47 44.68
C GLY A 295 10.71 -26.14 43.65
N VAL A 296 10.08 -25.33 42.79
CA VAL A 296 9.56 -25.80 41.50
C VAL A 296 9.99 -24.77 40.45
N ALA A 297 10.62 -25.30 39.41
CA ALA A 297 11.18 -24.61 38.27
C ALA A 297 10.20 -23.60 37.64
N SER A 298 10.62 -22.34 37.54
CA SER A 298 9.96 -21.33 36.69
C SER A 298 10.57 -21.35 35.29
N GLU A 299 10.35 -22.46 34.60
CA GLU A 299 10.64 -22.58 33.17
C GLU A 299 9.50 -21.95 32.35
N CYS A 300 9.87 -21.28 31.24
CA CYS A 300 8.99 -20.86 30.15
C CYS A 300 7.89 -19.80 30.42
N LYS A 301 8.28 -18.53 30.50
CA LYS A 301 7.42 -17.40 30.08
C LYS A 301 8.03 -16.45 29.04
N LYS A 302 9.25 -16.72 28.55
CA LYS A 302 10.00 -15.79 27.66
C LYS A 302 9.79 -16.02 26.14
N THR A 303 8.94 -16.96 25.74
CA THR A 303 8.75 -17.37 24.34
C THR A 303 7.52 -16.74 23.66
N VAL A 304 6.67 -16.02 24.41
CA VAL A 304 5.26 -15.78 23.98
C VAL A 304 5.08 -14.57 23.04
N GLU A 305 5.95 -13.56 23.05
CA GLU A 305 5.81 -12.40 22.14
C GLU A 305 6.54 -12.53 20.79
N PHE A 306 7.41 -13.54 20.65
CA PHE A 306 8.20 -13.75 19.43
C PHE A 306 7.43 -14.58 18.38
N GLN A 307 6.56 -15.44 18.87
CA GLN A 307 5.74 -16.35 18.11
C GLN A 307 4.69 -15.63 17.23
N PRO A 308 3.97 -14.58 17.68
CA PRO A 308 2.92 -13.93 16.88
C PRO A 308 3.41 -13.25 15.59
N LEU A 309 4.60 -12.64 15.58
CA LEU A 309 5.10 -11.96 14.37
C LEU A 309 5.44 -12.96 13.26
N PHE A 310 6.19 -14.01 13.60
CA PHE A 310 6.56 -15.02 12.61
C PHE A 310 5.38 -15.89 12.22
N GLU A 311 4.43 -16.15 13.12
CA GLU A 311 3.15 -16.77 12.77
C GLU A 311 2.36 -15.91 11.79
N GLY A 312 2.33 -14.58 11.97
CA GLY A 312 1.73 -13.63 11.04
C GLY A 312 2.42 -13.64 9.67
N LEU A 313 3.76 -13.59 9.64
CA LEU A 313 4.52 -13.72 8.39
C LEU A 313 4.25 -15.08 7.71
N PHE A 314 4.18 -16.16 8.47
CA PHE A 314 3.86 -17.49 7.94
C PHE A 314 2.43 -17.56 7.39
N ALA A 315 1.47 -16.90 8.04
CA ALA A 315 0.11 -16.77 7.51
C ALA A 315 0.09 -16.03 6.18
N TRP A 316 0.81 -14.91 6.06
CA TRP A 316 0.95 -14.17 4.79
C TRP A 316 1.65 -14.99 3.71
N TYR A 317 2.64 -15.82 4.08
CA TYR A 317 3.27 -16.75 3.15
C TYR A 317 2.25 -17.76 2.62
N ARG A 318 1.42 -18.33 3.49
CA ARG A 318 0.34 -19.27 3.09
C ARG A 318 -0.73 -18.61 2.23
N GLN A 319 -0.89 -17.29 2.29
CA GLN A 319 -1.78 -16.53 1.42
C GLN A 319 -1.09 -16.09 0.10
N GLY A 320 0.21 -16.33 -0.06
CA GLY A 320 0.99 -15.91 -1.23
C GLY A 320 1.36 -14.43 -1.25
N TRP A 321 1.18 -13.72 -0.13
CA TRP A 321 1.50 -12.28 -0.02
C TRP A 321 2.99 -12.02 0.16
N ILE A 322 3.69 -12.99 0.74
CA ILE A 322 5.15 -13.00 0.84
C ILE A 322 5.69 -14.32 0.31
N VAL A 323 6.91 -14.27 -0.21
CA VAL A 323 7.63 -15.42 -0.75
C VAL A 323 9.00 -15.55 -0.09
N ILE A 324 9.55 -16.77 -0.09
CA ILE A 324 10.95 -16.99 0.29
C ILE A 324 11.80 -16.50 -0.89
N SER A 325 12.77 -15.62 -0.64
CA SER A 325 13.57 -15.04 -1.72
C SER A 325 14.31 -16.13 -2.52
N GLY A 326 14.33 -15.99 -3.85
CA GLY A 326 14.96 -16.96 -4.76
C GLY A 326 14.15 -18.24 -5.01
N ALA A 327 12.86 -18.27 -4.68
CA ALA A 327 11.94 -19.35 -5.03
C ALA A 327 11.21 -19.15 -6.37
N GLU A 328 11.39 -18.01 -7.03
CA GLU A 328 10.68 -17.63 -8.27
C GLU A 328 11.35 -18.16 -9.56
N ASP A 329 12.53 -18.78 -9.46
CA ASP A 329 13.32 -19.29 -10.60
C ASP A 329 13.20 -20.81 -10.82
N SER A 330 12.15 -21.47 -10.31
CA SER A 330 11.94 -22.93 -10.47
C SER A 330 10.58 -23.31 -11.06
#